data_AF-A0A8H5F731-F1
#
_entry.id   AF-A0A8H5F731-F1
#
_cell.length_a   1.000
_cell.length_b   1.000
_cell.length_c   1.000
_cell.angle_alpha   90.00
_cell.angle_beta   90.00
_cell.angle_gamma   90.00
#
_symmetry.space_group_name_H-M   'P 1'
#
loop_
_entity.id
_entity.type
_entity.pdbx_description
1 polymer ?
#
loop_
_entity_poly.entity_id
_entity_poly.type
_entity_poly.pdbx_seq_one_letter_code
_entity_poly.pdbx_strand_id
1 'polypeptide(L)'
;MESDPSKAARHGTEDDGDATPTTHYSEHGLEQAQKMRLIAKLESQSNEFNGLAESKPTVELSVNADATTLQKLQDIFKGHNAVHGERMEQLKQELREEFRSQFQDKIKDKIREAVRGSLISQVQVQIDQQLQEYIPVALKQQAEDLKGQIREVKTALQNSESRMSNALLQVTDLYAPLAVILTPEGEKSKLYPADICSLLAYDLDTAKALIRDYGLVDSDDLEVNFRTFLVHIGVNVASNPSMNVTNPDS
;
A
#
# COMPACT_ATOMS: atom_id res chain seq x y z
N MET A 1 -22.81 -0.85 58.11
CA MET A 1 -24.23 -0.54 57.81
C MET A 1 -24.22 0.76 57.02
N GLU A 2 -25.21 0.93 56.13
CA GLU A 2 -25.33 1.93 55.05
C GLU A 2 -24.73 1.50 53.71
N SER A 3 -25.50 0.59 53.14
CA SER A 3 -25.85 0.48 51.73
C SER A 3 -26.34 1.82 51.17
N ASP A 4 -25.90 2.22 49.97
CA ASP A 4 -26.86 2.61 48.94
C ASP A 4 -26.27 2.44 47.52
N PRO A 5 -26.97 1.75 46.60
CA PRO A 5 -26.55 1.47 45.25
C PRO A 5 -27.27 2.40 44.25
N SER A 6 -26.52 3.16 43.45
CA SER A 6 -27.11 3.81 42.27
C SER A 6 -26.06 4.12 41.21
N LYS A 7 -25.94 3.23 40.23
CA LYS A 7 -25.38 3.58 38.93
C LYS A 7 -26.07 2.74 37.85
N ALA A 8 -27.25 3.23 37.47
CA ALA A 8 -28.01 2.75 36.34
C ALA A 8 -27.73 3.60 35.09
N ALA A 9 -27.60 2.91 33.96
CA ALA A 9 -27.99 3.28 32.61
C ALA A 9 -27.25 4.43 31.87
N ARG A 10 -26.55 4.02 30.80
CA ARG A 10 -26.59 4.57 29.42
C ARG A 10 -25.69 3.65 28.57
N HIS A 11 -26.25 2.60 27.96
CA HIS A 11 -26.92 2.62 26.64
C HIS A 11 -26.00 3.19 25.56
N GLY A 12 -25.12 2.30 25.06
CA GLY A 12 -24.34 2.46 23.84
C GLY A 12 -24.77 1.36 22.89
N THR A 13 -25.56 1.78 21.91
CA THR A 13 -25.97 1.14 20.66
C THR A 13 -24.77 0.54 19.92
N GLU A 14 -24.93 -0.71 19.49
CA GLU A 14 -24.96 -1.11 18.07
C GLU A 14 -23.61 -1.01 17.37
N ASP A 15 -22.93 -2.16 17.24
CA ASP A 15 -22.16 -2.48 16.04
C ASP A 15 -22.12 -4.00 15.89
N ASP A 16 -23.26 -4.57 15.51
CA ASP A 16 -23.35 -5.92 14.97
C ASP A 16 -22.63 -5.90 13.62
N GLY A 17 -21.34 -6.18 13.66
CA GLY A 17 -20.54 -6.53 12.50
C GLY A 17 -21.09 -7.81 11.88
N ASP A 18 -22.11 -7.65 11.04
CA ASP A 18 -22.62 -8.63 10.08
C ASP A 18 -21.49 -8.97 9.10
N ALA A 19 -20.60 -9.85 9.55
CA ALA A 19 -19.68 -10.57 8.70
C ALA A 19 -20.50 -11.52 7.84
N THR A 20 -21.14 -10.97 6.80
CA THR A 20 -21.60 -11.78 5.68
C THR A 20 -20.41 -12.59 5.20
N PRO A 21 -20.47 -13.94 5.22
CA PRO A 21 -19.43 -14.74 4.63
C PRO A 21 -19.51 -14.45 3.14
N THR A 22 -18.57 -13.64 2.65
CA THR A 22 -18.31 -13.44 1.24
C THR A 22 -17.94 -14.82 0.72
N THR A 23 -18.97 -15.51 0.25
CA THR A 23 -18.87 -16.88 -0.22
C THR A 23 -18.18 -16.74 -1.56
N HIS A 24 -16.85 -16.84 -1.52
CA HIS A 24 -16.01 -16.96 -2.69
C HIS A 24 -16.38 -18.30 -3.33
N TYR A 25 -17.49 -18.31 -4.07
CA TYR A 25 -17.85 -19.38 -4.99
C TYR A 25 -16.75 -19.36 -6.05
N SER A 26 -15.72 -20.17 -5.80
CA SER A 26 -14.66 -20.45 -6.75
C SER A 26 -15.35 -20.84 -8.06
N GLU A 27 -15.10 -20.11 -9.15
CA GLU A 27 -15.56 -20.44 -10.51
C GLU A 27 -15.28 -21.90 -10.86
N HIS A 28 -14.23 -22.48 -10.25
CA HIS A 28 -13.87 -23.89 -10.34
C HIS A 28 -14.98 -24.84 -9.84
N GLY A 29 -15.74 -24.46 -8.81
CA GLY A 29 -16.87 -25.22 -8.29
C GLY A 29 -18.09 -25.19 -9.21
N LEU A 30 -18.35 -24.07 -9.87
CA LEU A 30 -19.38 -23.95 -10.92
C LEU A 30 -18.99 -24.77 -12.15
N GLU A 31 -17.72 -24.74 -12.56
CA GLU A 31 -17.22 -25.54 -13.68
C GLU A 31 -17.25 -27.05 -13.37
N GLN A 32 -16.91 -27.46 -12.15
CA GLN A 32 -17.04 -28.86 -11.71
C GLN A 32 -18.50 -29.30 -11.59
N ALA A 33 -19.40 -28.45 -11.10
CA ALA A 33 -20.82 -28.75 -11.03
C ALA A 33 -21.45 -28.87 -12.43
N GLN A 34 -21.02 -28.04 -13.38
CA GLN A 34 -21.43 -28.16 -14.78
C GLN A 34 -20.88 -29.43 -15.44
N LYS A 35 -19.61 -29.77 -15.20
CA LYS A 35 -19.02 -31.04 -15.66
C LYS A 35 -19.75 -32.24 -15.05
N MET A 36 -20.03 -32.23 -13.75
CA MET A 36 -20.80 -33.30 -13.09
C MET A 36 -22.23 -33.40 -13.63
N ARG A 37 -22.90 -32.28 -13.92
CA ARG A 37 -24.22 -32.31 -14.57
C ARG A 37 -24.16 -32.89 -15.98
N LEU A 38 -23.13 -32.57 -16.75
CA LEU A 38 -22.94 -33.12 -18.10
C LEU A 38 -22.67 -34.63 -18.04
N ILE A 39 -21.81 -35.07 -17.11
CA ILE A 39 -21.50 -36.48 -16.87
C ILE A 39 -22.76 -37.22 -16.41
N ALA A 40 -23.48 -36.70 -15.41
CA ALA A 40 -24.72 -37.33 -14.93
C ALA A 40 -25.80 -37.41 -16.02
N LYS A 41 -25.88 -36.41 -16.92
CA LYS A 41 -26.81 -36.42 -18.04
C LYS A 41 -26.40 -37.45 -19.09
N LEU A 42 -25.11 -37.57 -19.39
CA LEU A 42 -24.57 -38.61 -20.27
C LEU A 42 -24.75 -40.02 -19.69
N GLU A 43 -24.54 -40.20 -18.39
CA GLU A 43 -24.75 -41.47 -17.68
C GLU A 43 -26.23 -41.86 -17.64
N SER A 44 -27.13 -40.90 -17.35
CA SER A 44 -28.58 -41.13 -17.40
C SER A 44 -29.03 -41.53 -18.81
N GLN A 45 -28.53 -40.85 -19.84
CA GLN A 45 -28.86 -41.17 -21.23
C GLN A 45 -28.23 -42.48 -21.70
N SER A 46 -27.02 -42.82 -21.22
CA SER A 46 -26.40 -44.12 -21.46
C SER A 46 -27.17 -45.26 -20.78
N ASN A 47 -27.70 -45.02 -19.57
CA ASN A 47 -28.53 -45.99 -18.86
C ASN A 47 -29.91 -46.15 -19.52
N GLU A 48 -30.50 -45.09 -20.05
CA GLU A 48 -31.70 -45.18 -20.90
C GLU A 48 -31.42 -45.96 -22.20
N PHE A 49 -30.25 -45.73 -22.82
CA PHE A 49 -29.83 -46.47 -24.02
C PHE A 49 -29.57 -47.95 -23.72
N ASN A 50 -28.97 -48.26 -22.56
CA ASN A 50 -28.74 -49.64 -22.13
C ASN A 50 -30.05 -50.32 -21.71
N GLY A 51 -31.00 -49.59 -21.12
CA GLY A 51 -32.36 -50.07 -20.84
C GLY A 51 -33.16 -50.41 -22.10
N LEU A 52 -32.97 -49.67 -23.20
CA LEU A 52 -33.55 -50.03 -24.51
C LEU A 52 -32.81 -51.20 -25.19
N ALA A 53 -31.52 -51.38 -24.92
CA ALA A 53 -30.76 -52.54 -25.41
C ALA A 53 -31.09 -53.83 -24.61
N GLU A 54 -31.48 -53.68 -23.34
CA GLU A 54 -31.93 -54.76 -22.45
C GLU A 54 -33.42 -55.07 -22.61
N SER A 55 -34.24 -54.17 -23.15
CA SER A 55 -35.58 -54.50 -23.66
C SER A 55 -35.53 -55.28 -24.97
N LYS A 56 -34.58 -56.22 -25.10
CA LYS A 56 -34.71 -57.33 -26.04
C LYS A 56 -35.99 -58.06 -25.63
N PRO A 57 -36.99 -58.23 -26.51
CA PRO A 57 -38.04 -59.18 -26.22
C PRO A 57 -37.36 -60.55 -26.18
N THR A 58 -37.23 -61.12 -24.98
CA THR A 58 -36.91 -62.54 -24.79
C THR A 58 -38.12 -63.32 -25.29
N VAL A 59 -38.20 -63.46 -26.62
CA VAL A 59 -39.14 -64.39 -27.26
C VAL A 59 -38.47 -65.75 -27.15
N GLU A 60 -39.00 -66.59 -26.26
CA GLU A 60 -38.74 -68.02 -26.28
C GLU A 60 -38.98 -68.52 -27.72
N LEU A 61 -37.92 -69.02 -28.36
CA LEU A 61 -37.97 -69.62 -29.68
C LEU A 61 -38.78 -70.93 -29.62
N SER A 62 -40.10 -70.81 -29.71
CA SER A 62 -40.95 -71.91 -30.17
C SER A 62 -40.80 -72.01 -31.69
N VAL A 63 -40.35 -73.17 -32.16
CA VAL A 63 -39.85 -73.45 -33.53
C VAL A 63 -40.98 -73.57 -34.56
N ASN A 64 -41.90 -72.61 -34.60
CA ASN A 64 -42.91 -72.46 -35.66
C ASN A 64 -43.22 -70.98 -35.87
N ALA A 65 -42.31 -70.25 -36.53
CA ALA A 65 -42.53 -68.85 -36.88
C ALA A 65 -42.80 -68.74 -38.39
N ASP A 66 -44.05 -68.41 -38.74
CA ASP A 66 -44.47 -68.10 -40.10
C ASP A 66 -43.69 -66.91 -40.66
N ALA A 67 -43.33 -66.98 -41.95
CA ALA A 67 -42.52 -65.98 -42.67
C ALA A 67 -43.03 -64.53 -42.56
N THR A 68 -44.32 -64.34 -42.27
CA THR A 68 -44.95 -63.03 -42.07
C THR A 68 -44.54 -62.34 -40.76
N THR A 69 -44.13 -63.10 -39.74
CA THR A 69 -43.69 -62.56 -38.44
C THR A 69 -42.27 -62.01 -38.51
N LEU A 70 -41.38 -62.69 -39.25
CA LEU A 70 -40.02 -62.23 -39.51
C LEU A 70 -39.99 -60.95 -40.35
N GLN A 71 -40.90 -60.81 -41.32
CA GLN A 71 -41.01 -59.59 -42.15
C GLN A 71 -41.39 -58.37 -41.29
N LYS A 72 -42.38 -58.52 -40.39
CA LYS A 72 -42.78 -57.44 -39.47
C LYS A 72 -41.66 -57.04 -38.51
N LEU A 73 -40.89 -58.02 -38.03
CA LEU A 73 -39.73 -57.76 -37.16
C LEU A 73 -38.63 -57.00 -37.91
N GLN A 74 -38.39 -57.33 -39.19
CA GLN A 74 -37.43 -56.63 -40.03
C GLN A 74 -37.86 -55.18 -40.32
N ASP A 75 -39.16 -54.94 -40.55
CA ASP A 75 -39.70 -53.60 -40.77
C ASP A 75 -39.67 -52.74 -39.49
N ILE A 76 -39.94 -53.35 -38.32
CA ILE A 76 -39.78 -52.69 -37.02
C ILE A 76 -38.31 -52.31 -36.78
N PHE A 77 -37.35 -53.20 -37.08
CA PHE A 77 -35.92 -52.90 -36.94
C PHE A 77 -35.46 -51.80 -37.90
N LYS A 78 -35.93 -51.79 -39.14
CA LYS A 78 -35.62 -50.72 -40.11
C LYS A 78 -36.20 -49.38 -39.67
N GLY A 79 -37.43 -49.36 -39.18
CA GLY A 79 -38.06 -48.16 -38.63
C GLY A 79 -37.32 -47.64 -37.39
N HIS A 80 -36.94 -48.54 -36.48
CA HIS A 80 -36.18 -48.18 -35.28
C HIS A 80 -34.79 -47.62 -35.63
N ASN A 81 -34.07 -48.21 -36.59
CA ASN A 81 -32.78 -47.69 -37.04
C ASN A 81 -32.90 -46.31 -37.73
N ALA A 82 -33.97 -46.07 -38.48
CA ALA A 82 -34.20 -44.76 -39.10
C ALA A 82 -34.44 -43.68 -38.04
N VAL A 83 -35.26 -43.98 -37.02
CA VAL A 83 -35.53 -43.07 -35.90
C VAL A 83 -34.26 -42.82 -35.05
N HIS A 84 -33.43 -43.85 -34.85
CA HIS A 84 -32.13 -43.68 -34.18
C HIS A 84 -31.16 -42.82 -34.98
N GLY A 85 -31.12 -42.99 -36.31
CA GLY A 85 -30.32 -42.14 -37.19
C GLY A 85 -30.72 -40.67 -37.12
N GLU A 86 -32.03 -40.39 -37.13
CA GLU A 86 -32.55 -39.02 -37.04
C GLU A 86 -32.26 -38.37 -35.69
N ARG A 87 -32.46 -39.10 -34.58
CA ARG A 87 -32.11 -38.63 -33.24
C ARG A 87 -30.62 -38.36 -33.08
N MET A 88 -29.78 -39.25 -33.62
CA MET A 88 -28.32 -39.08 -33.57
C MET A 88 -27.88 -37.83 -34.34
N GLU A 89 -28.54 -37.51 -35.45
CA GLU A 89 -28.21 -36.33 -36.25
C GLU A 89 -28.71 -35.03 -35.58
N GLN A 90 -29.89 -35.05 -34.97
CA GLN A 90 -30.38 -33.94 -34.13
C GLN A 90 -29.42 -33.68 -32.96
N LEU A 91 -28.96 -34.74 -32.28
CA LEU A 91 -28.03 -34.61 -31.15
C LEU A 91 -26.68 -34.02 -31.59
N LYS A 92 -26.17 -34.41 -32.77
CA LYS A 92 -24.97 -33.80 -33.35
C LYS A 92 -25.17 -32.33 -33.69
N GLN A 93 -26.35 -31.94 -34.16
CA GLN A 93 -26.67 -30.55 -34.47
C GLN A 93 -26.71 -29.71 -33.18
N GLU A 94 -27.41 -30.18 -32.16
CA GLU A 94 -27.48 -29.51 -30.85
C GLU A 94 -26.09 -29.39 -30.21
N LEU A 95 -25.31 -30.47 -30.17
CA LEU A 95 -23.93 -30.43 -29.66
C LEU A 95 -23.07 -29.46 -30.45
N ARG A 96 -23.20 -29.41 -31.78
CA ARG A 96 -22.42 -28.49 -32.62
C ARG A 96 -22.79 -27.04 -32.35
N GLU A 97 -24.07 -26.72 -32.19
CA GLU A 97 -24.53 -25.37 -31.88
C GLU A 97 -24.13 -24.93 -30.48
N GLU A 98 -24.26 -25.82 -29.49
CA GLU A 98 -23.88 -25.56 -28.11
C GLU A 98 -22.37 -25.37 -27.98
N PHE A 99 -21.56 -26.23 -28.61
CA PHE A 99 -20.11 -26.04 -28.66
C PHE A 99 -19.73 -24.74 -29.36
N ARG A 100 -20.36 -24.42 -30.50
CA ARG A 100 -20.06 -23.20 -31.24
C ARG A 100 -20.36 -21.96 -30.41
N SER A 101 -21.52 -21.93 -29.74
CA SER A 101 -21.93 -20.83 -28.87
C SER A 101 -20.97 -20.66 -27.68
N GLN A 102 -20.75 -21.73 -26.91
CA GLN A 102 -19.89 -21.67 -25.73
C GLN A 102 -18.43 -21.34 -26.07
N PHE A 103 -17.91 -21.87 -27.19
CA PHE A 103 -16.54 -21.60 -27.60
C PHE A 103 -16.38 -20.16 -28.10
N GLN A 104 -17.38 -19.62 -28.78
CA GLN A 104 -17.37 -18.24 -29.27
C GLN A 104 -17.42 -17.23 -28.13
N ASP A 105 -18.23 -17.49 -27.10
CA ASP A 105 -18.32 -16.61 -25.93
C ASP A 105 -17.05 -16.68 -25.07
N LYS A 106 -16.57 -17.90 -24.76
CA LYS A 106 -15.34 -18.08 -23.98
C LYS A 106 -14.10 -17.51 -24.67
N ILE A 107 -13.99 -17.63 -26.00
CA ILE A 107 -12.89 -17.02 -26.75
C ILE A 107 -13.00 -15.50 -26.74
N LYS A 108 -14.20 -14.94 -26.95
CA LYS A 108 -14.39 -13.48 -26.91
C LYS A 108 -14.01 -12.90 -25.57
N ASP A 109 -14.40 -13.55 -24.47
CA ASP A 109 -14.09 -13.08 -23.12
C ASP A 109 -12.59 -13.18 -22.83
N LYS A 110 -11.95 -14.31 -23.17
CA LYS A 110 -10.49 -14.44 -23.04
C LYS A 110 -9.71 -13.45 -23.90
N ILE A 111 -10.17 -13.17 -25.12
CA ILE A 111 -9.54 -12.16 -25.99
C ILE A 111 -9.72 -10.77 -25.39
N ARG A 112 -10.93 -10.41 -24.92
CA ARG A 112 -11.15 -9.10 -24.27
C ARG A 112 -10.25 -8.92 -23.06
N GLU A 113 -10.12 -9.95 -22.24
CA GLU A 113 -9.30 -9.89 -21.03
C GLU A 113 -7.81 -9.79 -21.35
N ALA A 114 -7.32 -10.60 -22.30
CA ALA A 114 -5.94 -10.52 -22.77
C ALA A 114 -5.62 -9.17 -23.44
N VAL A 115 -6.52 -8.65 -24.27
CA VAL A 115 -6.38 -7.33 -24.92
C VAL A 115 -6.40 -6.22 -23.88
N ARG A 116 -7.31 -6.27 -22.90
CA ARG A 116 -7.40 -5.27 -21.85
C ARG A 116 -6.14 -5.28 -20.96
N GLY A 117 -5.65 -6.46 -20.59
CA GLY A 117 -4.40 -6.60 -19.83
C GLY A 117 -3.21 -6.04 -20.61
N SER A 118 -3.05 -6.44 -21.88
CA SER A 118 -1.97 -5.96 -22.74
C SER A 118 -2.04 -4.45 -22.98
N LEU A 119 -3.25 -3.91 -23.21
CA LEU A 119 -3.46 -2.48 -23.41
C LEU A 119 -3.11 -1.67 -22.16
N ILE A 120 -3.54 -2.12 -20.97
CA ILE A 120 -3.21 -1.45 -19.71
C ILE A 120 -1.68 -1.43 -19.53
N SER A 121 -1.01 -2.57 -19.72
CA SER A 121 0.45 -2.65 -19.58
C SER A 121 1.17 -1.76 -20.60
N GLN A 122 0.73 -1.74 -21.86
CA GLN A 122 1.35 -0.90 -22.90
C GLN A 122 1.13 0.60 -22.66
N VAL A 123 -0.09 0.99 -22.28
CA VAL A 123 -0.42 2.38 -21.94
C VAL A 123 0.39 2.84 -20.73
N GLN A 124 0.55 2.00 -19.72
CA GLN A 124 1.32 2.33 -18.53
C GLN A 124 2.81 2.55 -18.86
N VAL A 125 3.41 1.66 -19.65
CA VAL A 125 4.81 1.83 -20.11
C VAL A 125 4.98 3.08 -20.96
N GLN A 126 4.04 3.39 -21.86
CA GLN A 126 4.12 4.60 -22.69
C GLN A 126 3.92 5.87 -21.87
N ILE A 127 3.00 5.88 -20.91
CA ILE A 127 2.79 7.01 -20.00
C ILE A 127 4.02 7.22 -19.14
N ASP A 128 4.63 6.16 -18.61
CA ASP A 128 5.84 6.27 -17.80
C ASP A 128 7.03 6.80 -18.61
N GLN A 129 7.21 6.34 -19.85
CA GLN A 129 8.23 6.88 -20.77
C GLN A 129 7.99 8.34 -21.11
N GLN A 130 6.75 8.72 -21.44
CA GLN A 130 6.40 10.11 -21.75
C GLN A 130 6.50 11.01 -20.52
N LEU A 131 6.11 10.54 -19.34
CA LEU A 131 6.30 11.26 -18.07
C LEU A 131 7.77 11.45 -17.75
N GLN A 132 8.62 10.48 -18.06
CA GLN A 132 10.07 10.59 -17.86
C GLN A 132 10.72 11.58 -18.84
N GLU A 133 10.17 11.71 -20.04
CA GLU A 133 10.62 12.65 -21.07
C GLU A 133 10.08 14.08 -20.83
N TYR A 134 8.86 14.23 -20.32
CA TYR A 134 8.17 15.50 -20.11
C TYR A 134 8.19 16.05 -18.69
N ILE A 135 8.56 15.26 -17.67
CA ILE A 135 8.95 15.79 -16.37
C ILE A 135 10.48 15.87 -16.40
N PRO A 136 11.07 17.04 -16.74
CA PRO A 136 12.50 17.19 -16.65
C PRO A 136 12.87 16.92 -15.20
N VAL A 137 13.84 16.03 -14.98
CA VAL A 137 14.46 15.77 -13.67
C VAL A 137 14.79 17.08 -12.93
N ALA A 138 15.01 18.15 -13.69
CA ALA A 138 15.15 19.52 -13.20
C ALA A 138 14.01 20.00 -12.28
N LEU A 139 12.73 19.68 -12.52
CA LEU A 139 11.63 20.16 -11.65
C LEU A 139 11.64 19.47 -10.28
N LYS A 140 11.93 18.16 -10.25
CA LYS A 140 12.08 17.43 -8.98
C LYS A 140 13.31 17.92 -8.23
N GLN A 141 14.42 18.13 -8.94
CA GLN A 141 15.63 18.68 -8.35
C GLN A 141 15.40 20.11 -7.83
N GLN A 142 14.77 20.97 -8.61
CA GLN A 142 14.39 22.34 -8.21
C GLN A 142 13.47 22.34 -6.99
N ALA A 143 12.51 21.42 -6.91
CA ALA A 143 11.65 21.30 -5.74
C ALA A 143 12.44 20.90 -4.49
N GLU A 144 13.40 19.98 -4.60
CA GLU A 144 14.27 19.60 -3.48
C GLU A 144 15.24 20.73 -3.10
N ASP A 145 15.81 21.43 -4.08
CA ASP A 145 16.69 22.59 -3.85
C ASP A 145 15.91 23.71 -3.14
N LEU A 146 14.69 24.02 -3.59
CA LEU A 146 13.82 25.01 -2.96
C LEU A 146 13.40 24.59 -1.54
N LYS A 147 13.10 23.31 -1.30
CA LYS A 147 12.86 22.81 0.06
C LYS A 147 14.11 22.97 0.94
N GLY A 148 15.31 22.79 0.37
CA GLY A 148 16.58 23.09 1.04
C GLY A 148 16.67 24.56 1.44
N GLN A 149 16.45 25.47 0.49
CA GLN A 149 16.47 26.92 0.73
C GLN A 149 15.44 27.36 1.77
N ILE A 150 14.22 26.80 1.74
CA ILE A 150 13.19 27.11 2.74
C ILE A 150 13.65 26.68 4.14
N ARG A 151 14.28 25.51 4.26
CA ARG A 151 14.85 25.06 5.55
C ARG A 151 15.93 26.01 6.04
N GLU A 152 16.85 26.42 5.16
CA GLU A 152 17.90 27.39 5.48
C GLU A 152 17.32 28.72 5.96
N VAL A 153 16.36 29.30 5.21
CA VAL A 153 15.71 30.56 5.58
C VAL A 153 14.97 30.44 6.91
N LYS A 154 14.28 29.33 7.15
CA LYS A 154 13.58 29.09 8.41
C LYS A 154 14.56 29.02 9.59
N THR A 155 15.67 28.31 9.43
CA THR A 155 16.74 28.25 10.43
C THR A 155 17.33 29.64 10.69
N ALA A 156 17.61 30.41 9.63
CA ALA A 156 18.13 31.77 9.75
C ALA A 156 17.15 32.72 10.47
N LEU A 157 15.86 32.63 10.17
CA LEU A 157 14.81 33.40 10.84
C LEU A 157 14.76 33.07 12.34
N GLN A 158 14.70 31.78 12.68
CA GLN A 158 14.70 31.34 14.08
C GLN A 158 15.98 31.79 14.81
N ASN A 159 17.13 31.69 14.16
CA ASN A 159 18.39 32.18 14.72
C ASN A 159 18.38 33.69 14.94
N SER A 160 17.76 34.46 14.04
CA SER A 160 17.58 35.90 14.22
C SER A 160 16.68 36.21 15.41
N GLU A 161 15.56 35.49 15.56
CA GLU A 161 14.65 35.65 16.72
C GLU A 161 15.35 35.29 18.04
N SER A 162 16.09 34.18 18.07
CA SER A 162 16.88 33.78 19.23
C SER A 162 17.97 34.82 19.56
N ARG A 163 18.67 35.37 18.56
CA ARG A 163 19.65 36.45 18.76
C ARG A 163 19.00 37.71 19.31
N MET A 164 17.82 38.07 18.83
CA MET A 164 17.08 39.22 19.36
C MET A 164 16.68 39.00 20.81
N SER A 165 16.21 37.80 21.17
CA SER A 165 15.90 37.45 22.56
C SER A 165 17.14 37.51 23.45
N ASN A 166 18.27 36.97 22.97
CA ASN A 166 19.53 36.98 23.72
C ASN A 166 20.14 38.38 23.84
N ALA A 167 19.94 39.26 22.85
CA ALA A 167 20.41 40.63 22.88
C ALA A 167 19.74 41.48 23.97
N LEU A 168 18.55 41.08 24.43
CA LEU A 168 17.88 41.72 25.55
C LEU A 168 18.49 41.36 26.91
N LEU A 169 19.26 40.27 26.99
CA LEU A 169 19.90 39.84 28.23
C LEU A 169 21.03 40.78 28.60
N GLN A 170 21.03 41.24 29.84
CA GLN A 170 22.12 42.04 30.38
C GLN A 170 23.19 41.14 30.98
N VAL A 171 24.40 41.67 31.14
CA VAL A 171 25.53 40.97 31.81
C VAL A 171 25.18 40.59 33.26
N THR A 172 24.22 41.28 33.88
CA THR A 172 23.72 40.97 35.22
C THR A 172 22.82 39.73 35.26
N ASP A 173 22.26 39.31 34.13
CA ASP A 173 21.25 38.25 34.05
C ASP A 173 21.90 36.87 33.80
N LEU A 174 22.90 36.52 34.61
CA LEU A 174 23.75 35.34 34.39
C LEU A 174 23.00 34.00 34.38
N TYR A 175 21.87 33.93 35.06
CA TYR A 175 21.03 32.72 35.20
C TYR A 175 19.79 32.74 34.29
N ALA A 176 19.63 33.79 33.47
CA ALA A 176 18.53 33.83 32.52
C ALA A 176 18.77 32.81 31.40
N PRO A 177 17.73 32.08 30.96
CA PRO A 177 17.86 31.06 29.94
C PRO A 177 18.21 31.68 28.58
N LEU A 178 19.21 31.11 27.90
CA LEU A 178 19.59 31.50 26.55
C LEU A 178 18.62 30.90 25.53
N ALA A 179 18.09 31.74 24.65
CA ALA A 179 17.34 31.28 23.49
C ALA A 179 18.28 30.51 22.56
N VAL A 180 17.85 29.31 22.14
CA VAL A 180 18.70 28.37 21.40
C VAL A 180 18.92 28.83 19.97
N ILE A 181 20.17 28.83 19.54
CA ILE A 181 20.56 29.02 18.13
C ILE A 181 20.85 27.65 17.52
N LEU A 182 20.38 27.46 16.29
CA LEU A 182 20.61 26.26 15.51
C LEU A 182 21.91 26.37 14.73
N THR A 183 22.61 25.26 14.57
CA THR A 183 23.83 25.15 13.75
C THR A 183 23.49 25.32 12.25
N PRO A 184 24.50 25.44 11.35
CA PRO A 184 24.27 25.48 9.90
C PRO A 184 23.46 24.29 9.36
N GLU A 185 23.55 23.14 10.03
CA GLU A 185 22.80 21.91 9.73
C GLU A 185 21.34 21.98 10.22
N GLY A 186 20.97 23.02 10.95
CA GLY A 186 19.63 23.22 11.52
C GLY A 186 19.37 22.46 12.81
N GLU A 187 20.40 21.90 13.44
CA GLU A 187 20.29 21.14 14.68
C GLU A 187 20.72 21.99 15.90
N LYS A 188 20.35 21.54 17.10
CA LYS A 188 20.84 22.13 18.35
C LYS A 188 22.17 21.48 18.71
N SER A 189 23.22 22.28 18.94
CA SER A 189 24.47 21.75 19.50
C SER A 189 24.22 21.10 20.87
N LYS A 190 24.80 19.92 21.08
CA LYS A 190 24.73 19.19 22.35
C LYS A 190 25.42 19.94 23.50
N LEU A 191 26.37 20.80 23.15
CA LEU A 191 27.15 21.62 24.07
C LEU A 191 26.52 23.00 24.26
N TYR A 192 25.28 23.23 23.80
CA TYR A 192 24.65 24.53 23.98
C TYR A 192 24.36 24.79 25.48
N PRO A 193 24.90 25.88 26.07
CA PRO A 193 24.70 26.19 27.47
C PRO A 193 23.24 26.58 27.74
N ALA A 194 22.76 26.28 28.96
CA ALA A 194 21.41 26.68 29.38
C ALA A 194 21.33 28.19 29.66
N ASP A 195 22.38 28.75 30.27
CA ASP A 195 22.51 30.14 30.68
C ASP A 195 23.97 30.63 30.55
N ILE A 196 24.21 31.93 30.76
CA ILE A 196 25.56 32.53 30.67
C ILE A 196 26.48 31.95 31.75
N CYS A 197 25.95 31.66 32.93
CA CYS A 197 26.71 31.05 34.03
C CYS A 197 27.27 29.67 33.64
N SER A 198 26.45 28.84 32.99
CA SER A 198 26.84 27.52 32.49
C SER A 198 27.91 27.62 31.42
N LEU A 199 27.84 28.64 30.54
CA LEU A 199 28.88 28.90 29.55
C LEU A 199 30.22 29.24 30.20
N LEU A 200 30.21 30.09 31.24
CA LEU A 200 31.44 30.48 31.97
C LEU A 200 32.07 29.32 32.77
N ALA A 201 31.31 28.25 33.02
CA ALA A 201 31.81 27.05 33.67
C ALA A 201 32.51 26.07 32.69
N TYR A 202 32.51 26.34 31.38
CA TYR A 202 33.16 25.48 30.40
C TYR A 202 34.69 25.59 30.46
N ASP A 203 35.36 24.47 30.23
CA ASP A 203 36.80 24.43 30.00
C ASP A 203 37.13 24.81 28.55
N LEU A 204 38.43 25.02 28.29
CA LEU A 204 38.92 25.44 26.97
C LEU A 204 38.54 24.47 25.87
N ASP A 205 38.60 23.16 26.13
CA ASP A 205 38.31 22.14 25.14
C ASP A 205 36.81 22.10 24.80
N THR A 206 35.92 22.21 25.79
CA THR A 206 34.47 22.29 25.54
C THR A 206 34.09 23.59 24.85
N ALA A 207 34.70 24.72 25.21
CA ALA A 207 34.47 26.00 24.55
C ALA A 207 34.90 25.96 23.06
N LYS A 208 36.07 25.39 22.76
CA LYS A 208 36.52 25.18 21.37
C LYS A 208 35.57 24.26 20.59
N ALA A 209 35.14 23.16 21.20
CA ALA A 209 34.18 22.25 20.57
C ALA A 209 32.86 22.97 20.24
N LEU A 210 32.35 23.76 21.18
CA LEU A 210 31.15 24.58 20.97
C LEU A 210 31.34 25.57 19.80
N ILE A 211 32.44 26.31 19.76
CA ILE A 211 32.75 27.25 18.66
C ILE A 211 32.78 26.55 17.30
N ARG A 212 33.38 25.36 17.23
CA ARG A 212 33.46 24.56 16.00
C ARG A 212 32.10 24.04 15.54
N ASP A 213 31.20 23.67 16.46
CA ASP A 213 29.83 23.26 16.12
C ASP A 213 29.06 24.35 15.37
N TYR A 214 29.40 25.63 15.59
CA TYR A 214 28.79 26.77 14.88
C TYR A 214 29.61 27.25 13.67
N GLY A 215 30.67 26.54 13.29
CA GLY A 215 31.54 26.90 12.16
C GLY A 215 32.33 28.19 12.39
N LEU A 216 32.57 28.57 13.65
CA LEU A 216 33.32 29.76 14.02
C LEU A 216 34.82 29.44 14.17
N VAL A 217 35.67 30.47 14.10
CA VAL A 217 37.12 30.32 14.29
C VAL A 217 37.43 30.21 15.78
N ASP A 218 38.09 29.13 16.18
CA ASP A 218 38.53 28.90 17.55
C ASP A 218 39.89 29.54 17.86
N SER A 219 40.12 29.78 19.15
CA SER A 219 41.34 30.36 19.71
C SER A 219 41.86 29.50 20.85
N ASP A 220 43.17 29.55 21.11
CA ASP A 220 43.78 28.96 22.32
C ASP A 220 43.46 29.75 23.60
N ASP A 221 42.82 30.92 23.46
CA ASP A 221 42.36 31.75 24.57
C ASP A 221 40.86 31.51 24.83
N LEU A 222 40.55 31.07 26.05
CA LEU A 222 39.19 30.80 26.53
C LEU A 222 38.29 32.05 26.44
N GLU A 223 38.82 33.21 26.82
CA GLU A 223 38.04 34.46 26.83
C GLU A 223 37.67 34.88 25.41
N VAL A 224 38.60 34.70 24.46
CA VAL A 224 38.34 34.97 23.03
C VAL A 224 37.25 34.05 22.50
N ASN A 225 37.25 32.77 22.87
CA ASN A 225 36.19 31.84 22.48
C ASN A 225 34.84 32.24 23.08
N PHE A 226 34.77 32.57 24.38
CA PHE A 226 33.54 33.02 25.01
C PHE A 226 33.01 34.31 24.38
N ARG A 227 33.87 35.30 24.14
CA ARG A 227 33.48 36.55 23.48
C ARG A 227 32.95 36.29 22.07
N THR A 228 33.63 35.44 21.31
CA THR A 228 33.23 35.06 19.95
C THR A 228 31.85 34.40 19.96
N PHE A 229 31.61 33.46 20.90
CA PHE A 229 30.31 32.82 21.05
C PHE A 229 29.22 33.82 21.46
N LEU A 230 29.46 34.65 22.49
CA LEU A 230 28.50 35.63 23.00
C LEU A 230 28.09 36.63 21.91
N VAL A 231 29.04 37.11 21.11
CA VAL A 231 28.76 37.96 19.94
C VAL A 231 27.93 37.21 18.90
N HIS A 232 28.28 35.95 18.61
CA HIS A 232 27.52 35.13 17.67
C HIS A 232 26.06 34.91 18.11
N ILE A 233 25.83 34.72 19.41
CA ILE A 233 24.47 34.54 19.95
C ILE A 233 23.71 35.84 20.17
N GLY A 234 24.33 36.99 19.89
CA GLY A 234 23.70 38.31 19.97
C GLY A 234 23.74 38.97 21.34
N VAL A 235 24.41 38.37 22.34
CA VAL A 235 24.58 39.00 23.66
C VAL A 235 25.54 40.18 23.54
N ASN A 236 25.12 41.35 24.02
CA ASN A 236 25.90 42.57 23.88
C ASN A 236 27.04 42.64 24.90
N VAL A 237 28.24 42.20 24.51
CA VAL A 237 29.45 42.25 25.35
C VAL A 237 30.19 43.60 25.22
N ALA A 238 29.74 44.50 24.35
CA ALA A 238 30.49 45.69 23.95
C ALA A 238 30.49 46.84 25.00
N SER A 239 29.88 46.65 26.17
CA SER A 239 29.76 47.73 27.18
C SER A 239 30.41 47.42 28.53
N ASN A 240 31.63 46.89 28.55
CA ASN A 240 32.55 47.15 29.68
C ASN A 240 34.03 46.93 29.30
N PRO A 241 34.78 47.99 28.96
CA PRO A 241 36.23 47.94 28.87
C PRO A 241 36.85 48.03 30.27
N SER A 242 36.64 47.03 31.13
CA SER A 242 37.40 46.91 32.39
C SER A 242 37.17 45.56 33.08
N MET A 243 37.78 44.50 32.55
CA MET A 243 38.31 43.41 33.39
C MET A 243 39.83 43.53 33.40
N ASN A 244 40.33 44.73 33.68
CA ASN A 244 41.72 44.90 34.09
C ASN A 244 41.74 44.65 35.60
N VAL A 245 41.86 43.40 36.00
CA VAL A 245 42.22 43.05 37.37
C VAL A 245 43.65 43.54 37.56
N THR A 246 43.79 44.79 37.99
CA THR A 246 45.03 45.27 38.59
C THR A 246 45.28 44.40 39.81
N ASN A 247 46.21 43.45 39.67
CA ASN A 247 46.94 42.88 40.79
C ASN A 247 47.45 44.03 41.67
N PRO A 248 47.04 44.11 42.95
CA PRO A 248 47.79 44.87 43.92
C PRO A 248 48.93 43.97 44.41
N ASP A 249 50.10 44.06 43.78
CA ASP A 249 51.34 43.69 44.46
C ASP A 249 51.66 44.79 45.47
N SER A 250 51.42 44.53 46.76
CA SER A 250 52.14 45.08 47.94
C SER A 250 51.63 44.43 49.23
#